data_AF-A0A420VX96-F1
#
_entry.id   AF-A0A420VX96-F1
#
_cell.length_a   1.000
_cell.length_b   1.000
_cell.length_c   1.000
_cell.angle_alpha   90.00
_cell.angle_beta   90.00
_cell.angle_gamma   90.00
#
_symmetry.space_group_name_H-M   'P 1'
#
loop_
_entity.id
_entity.type
_entity.pdbx_description
1 polymer ?
#
loop_
_entity_poly.entity_id
_entity_poly.type
_entity_poly.pdbx_seq_one_letter_code
_entity_poly.pdbx_strand_id
1 'polypeptide(L)'
;MIKQSLYLILLLLLATSSYAQLNLRKTILQSDLIISINNHRQDTIWDNDHTLQSYTQMDKIDSGNAFILRNKLKSTPQTLRIKNYLGQEGFFSNDINQPFSCLVPMVIDISKHYQDIFFIKKEKGQYKQVLTLSNVEDALFQAYKKQITSSSNFENIKNENERFSKTLDWFIENGLLPDGEFIAYYKQKGITTDSILYTEKQYQTALQQFQLGHEDLLSLIKKKYPEEVKQYYTQKMKDILLIEEPDYNNYYEFDKAISALTDSFNSDTSSADYILCNALTSEKFEKYEKRDIMVHLLKVASEWK
;
A
#
# COMPACT_ATOMS: atom_id res chain seq x y z
N MET A 1 25.61 10.96 7.70
CA MET A 1 24.90 9.79 8.24
C MET A 1 23.38 9.97 8.34
N ILE A 2 22.82 11.12 8.72
CA ILE A 2 21.36 11.32 8.84
C ILE A 2 20.60 11.32 7.47
N LYS A 3 21.26 11.72 6.37
CA LYS A 3 20.62 11.83 5.05
C LYS A 3 20.34 10.48 4.34
N GLN A 4 21.11 9.44 4.62
CA GLN A 4 20.92 8.11 4.01
C GLN A 4 19.81 7.33 4.72
N SER A 5 19.66 7.50 6.04
CA SER A 5 18.56 6.95 6.82
C SER A 5 17.20 7.51 6.39
N LEU A 6 17.15 8.77 5.94
CA LEU A 6 15.92 9.39 5.42
C LEU A 6 15.47 8.80 4.07
N TYR A 7 16.40 8.42 3.20
CA TYR A 7 16.09 7.81 1.90
C TYR A 7 15.53 6.39 2.05
N LEU A 8 16.07 5.63 3.01
CA LEU A 8 15.57 4.29 3.35
C LEU A 8 14.17 4.34 3.96
N ILE A 9 13.89 5.33 4.83
CA ILE A 9 12.56 5.54 5.40
C ILE A 9 11.56 5.97 4.32
N LEU A 10 11.98 6.79 3.34
CA LEU A 10 11.12 7.19 2.22
C LEU A 10 10.76 6.02 1.28
N LEU A 11 11.71 5.10 1.03
CA LEU A 11 11.50 3.87 0.26
C LEU A 11 10.58 2.88 1.00
N LEU A 12 10.72 2.76 2.33
CA LEU A 12 9.83 1.97 3.18
C LEU A 12 8.41 2.58 3.29
N LEU A 13 8.27 3.91 3.20
CA LEU A 13 6.98 4.61 3.21
C LEU A 13 6.18 4.44 1.91
N LEU A 14 6.85 4.21 0.77
CA LEU A 14 6.21 3.93 -0.52
C LEU A 14 5.74 2.47 -0.63
N ALA A 15 6.36 1.57 0.14
CA ALA A 15 5.98 0.17 0.28
C ALA A 15 4.95 -0.04 1.40
N THR A 16 3.81 0.66 1.32
CA THR A 16 2.60 0.05 1.89
C THR A 16 2.33 -1.19 1.03
N SER A 17 2.21 -2.37 1.65
CA SER A 17 1.88 -3.59 0.89
C SER A 17 0.68 -3.30 -0.02
N SER A 18 0.73 -3.75 -1.28
CA SER A 18 -0.40 -3.63 -2.21
C SER A 18 -1.72 -4.04 -1.55
N TYR A 19 -1.68 -5.03 -0.65
CA TYR A 19 -2.80 -5.45 0.17
C TYR A 19 -3.39 -4.34 1.06
N ALA A 20 -2.55 -3.58 1.78
CA ALA A 20 -3.00 -2.47 2.62
C ALA A 20 -3.65 -1.34 1.80
N GLN A 21 -3.13 -1.04 0.60
CA GLN A 21 -3.74 -0.04 -0.28
C GLN A 21 -5.02 -0.53 -0.99
N LEU A 22 -5.11 -1.82 -1.35
CA LEU A 22 -6.33 -2.42 -1.88
C LEU A 22 -7.46 -2.42 -0.83
N ASN A 23 -7.12 -2.73 0.43
CA ASN A 23 -8.04 -2.64 1.55
C ASN A 23 -8.48 -1.19 1.80
N LEU A 24 -7.61 -0.20 1.57
CA LEU A 24 -7.98 1.20 1.67
C LEU A 24 -9.07 1.58 0.65
N ARG A 25 -8.98 1.17 -0.62
CA ARG A 25 -10.04 1.43 -1.62
C ARG A 25 -11.38 0.84 -1.18
N LYS A 26 -11.40 -0.42 -0.74
CA LYS A 26 -12.62 -1.07 -0.25
C LYS A 26 -13.20 -0.32 0.94
N THR A 27 -12.35 0.07 1.89
CA THR A 27 -12.72 0.88 3.06
C THR A 27 -13.32 2.22 2.65
N ILE A 28 -12.74 2.92 1.67
CA ILE A 28 -13.27 4.18 1.12
C ILE A 28 -14.70 3.96 0.60
N LEU A 29 -14.90 2.92 -0.21
CA LEU A 29 -16.19 2.64 -0.84
C LEU A 29 -17.27 2.26 0.18
N GLN A 30 -16.89 1.49 1.20
CA GLN A 30 -17.77 1.07 2.30
C GLN A 30 -18.11 2.19 3.29
N SER A 31 -17.33 3.26 3.32
CA SER A 31 -17.53 4.39 4.22
C SER A 31 -18.61 5.34 3.71
N ASP A 32 -19.54 5.70 4.61
CA ASP A 32 -20.54 6.73 4.38
C ASP A 32 -19.99 8.13 4.67
N LEU A 33 -19.05 8.24 5.61
CA LEU A 33 -18.38 9.49 5.98
C LEU A 33 -16.89 9.21 6.17
N ILE A 34 -16.04 10.05 5.58
CA ILE A 34 -14.60 10.04 5.85
C ILE A 34 -14.21 11.45 6.28
N ILE A 35 -13.62 11.55 7.46
CA ILE A 35 -13.32 12.82 8.13
C ILE A 35 -11.92 12.79 8.71
N SER A 36 -11.18 13.87 8.50
CA SER A 36 -9.92 14.14 9.21
C SER A 36 -10.18 15.11 10.35
N ILE A 37 -9.82 14.76 11.58
CA ILE A 37 -10.06 15.60 12.77
C ILE A 37 -9.13 15.22 13.92
N ASN A 38 -8.55 16.23 14.58
CA ASN A 38 -7.64 16.01 15.71
C ASN A 38 -8.34 16.10 17.06
N ASN A 39 -9.46 16.82 17.11
CA ASN A 39 -10.20 17.00 18.34
C ASN A 39 -11.26 15.91 18.50
N HIS A 40 -10.86 14.79 19.08
CA HIS A 40 -11.74 13.68 19.43
C HIS A 40 -11.30 13.09 20.78
N ARG A 41 -12.22 12.41 21.46
CA ARG A 41 -11.93 11.70 22.71
C ARG A 41 -12.42 10.26 22.67
N GLN A 42 -11.72 9.40 23.38
CA GLN A 42 -12.17 8.04 23.63
C GLN A 42 -13.17 8.05 24.80
N ASP A 43 -14.21 7.23 24.66
CA ASP A 43 -15.25 7.03 25.66
C ASP A 43 -15.55 5.53 25.73
N THR A 44 -15.94 5.04 26.90
CA THR A 44 -16.23 3.62 27.11
C THR A 44 -17.48 3.45 27.93
N ILE A 45 -18.40 2.59 27.47
CA ILE A 45 -19.62 2.23 28.19
C ILE A 45 -19.57 0.74 28.51
N TRP A 46 -19.86 0.38 29.76
CA TRP A 46 -20.13 -0.99 30.14
C TRP A 46 -21.54 -1.38 29.68
N ASP A 47 -21.64 -2.40 28.81
CA ASP A 47 -22.93 -3.02 28.48
C ASP A 47 -23.42 -3.88 29.65
N ASN A 48 -22.47 -4.56 30.32
CA ASN A 48 -22.67 -5.37 31.52
C ASN A 48 -21.35 -5.44 32.31
N ASP A 49 -21.28 -6.27 33.35
CA ASP A 49 -20.13 -6.42 34.25
C ASP A 49 -18.88 -7.07 33.62
N HIS A 50 -18.96 -7.56 32.38
CA HIS A 50 -17.86 -8.21 31.66
C HIS A 50 -17.68 -7.74 30.21
N THR A 51 -18.58 -6.91 29.70
CA THR A 51 -18.58 -6.41 28.32
C THR A 51 -18.46 -4.89 28.32
N LEU A 52 -17.35 -4.40 27.79
CA LEU A 52 -17.06 -2.99 27.58
C LEU A 52 -17.17 -2.64 26.10
N GLN A 53 -17.90 -1.58 25.76
CA GLN A 53 -17.90 -0.99 24.43
C GLN A 53 -17.08 0.30 24.43
N SER A 54 -16.20 0.42 23.44
CA SER A 54 -15.41 1.64 23.22
C SER A 54 -15.97 2.48 22.08
N TYR A 55 -15.91 3.79 22.24
CA TYR A 55 -16.41 4.79 21.32
C TYR A 55 -15.40 5.92 21.11
N THR A 56 -15.37 6.45 19.89
CA THR A 56 -14.72 7.73 19.59
C THR A 56 -15.78 8.81 19.48
N GLN A 57 -15.66 9.85 20.30
CA GLN A 57 -16.56 11.00 20.35
C GLN A 57 -15.89 12.22 19.71
N MET A 58 -16.59 12.85 18.77
CA MET A 58 -16.19 14.10 18.11
C MET A 58 -17.27 15.14 18.37
N ASP A 59 -16.90 16.25 19.00
CA ASP A 59 -17.80 17.36 19.26
C ASP A 59 -17.44 18.54 18.37
N LYS A 60 -18.45 19.25 17.84
CA LYS A 60 -18.30 20.48 17.03
C LYS A 60 -17.55 20.27 15.72
N ILE A 61 -17.96 19.30 14.91
CA ILE A 61 -17.41 19.11 13.56
C ILE A 61 -17.80 20.29 12.67
N ASP A 62 -16.81 21.10 12.28
CA ASP A 62 -16.98 22.21 11.36
C ASP A 62 -15.76 22.36 10.43
N SER A 63 -15.81 23.32 9.49
CA SER A 63 -14.75 23.54 8.50
C SER A 63 -13.45 24.09 9.10
N GLY A 64 -13.46 24.55 10.35
CA GLY A 64 -12.29 25.10 11.03
C GLY A 64 -11.47 24.04 11.78
N ASN A 65 -12.05 22.87 12.06
CA ASN A 65 -11.39 21.82 12.84
C ASN A 65 -11.44 20.42 12.22
N ALA A 66 -12.16 20.27 11.09
CA ALA A 66 -12.26 19.00 10.40
C ALA A 66 -12.21 19.16 8.87
N PHE A 67 -11.61 18.18 8.20
CA PHE A 67 -11.69 18.04 6.75
C PHE A 67 -12.62 16.89 6.40
N ILE A 68 -13.75 17.19 5.76
CA ILE A 68 -14.66 16.18 5.23
C ILE A 68 -14.14 15.72 3.87
N LEU A 69 -13.60 14.51 3.82
CA LEU A 69 -13.00 13.92 2.62
C LEU A 69 -14.05 13.19 1.76
N ARG A 70 -15.11 12.68 2.38
CA ARG A 70 -16.25 12.03 1.72
C ARG A 70 -17.47 12.15 2.60
N ASN A 71 -18.63 12.46 2.04
CA ASN A 71 -19.89 12.45 2.77
C ASN A 71 -21.06 11.96 1.90
N LYS A 72 -21.52 10.74 2.17
CA LYS A 72 -22.75 10.14 1.63
C LYS A 72 -23.95 10.28 2.57
N LEU A 73 -23.75 10.87 3.75
CA LEU A 73 -24.86 11.19 4.66
C LEU A 73 -25.66 12.36 4.08
N LYS A 74 -26.94 12.47 4.48
CA LYS A 74 -27.80 13.61 4.08
C LYS A 74 -27.23 14.97 4.52
N SER A 75 -26.48 15.00 5.60
CA SER A 75 -25.79 16.17 6.14
C SER A 75 -24.61 15.74 6.99
N THR A 76 -23.59 16.60 7.09
CA THR A 76 -22.47 16.40 8.03
C THR A 76 -22.98 16.59 9.46
N PRO A 77 -22.87 15.58 10.35
CA PRO A 77 -23.26 15.74 11.75
C PRO A 77 -22.31 16.70 12.47
N GLN A 78 -22.84 17.61 13.29
CA GLN A 78 -22.02 18.49 14.14
C GLN A 78 -21.37 17.74 15.32
N THR A 79 -21.95 16.61 15.70
CA THR A 79 -21.45 15.73 16.75
C THR A 79 -21.54 14.29 16.25
N LEU A 80 -20.48 13.52 16.48
CA LEU A 80 -20.43 12.10 16.15
C LEU A 80 -20.01 11.29 17.37
N ARG A 81 -20.74 10.18 17.56
CA ARG A 81 -20.33 9.10 18.45
C ARG A 81 -20.17 7.85 17.62
N ILE A 82 -18.93 7.40 17.48
CA ILE A 82 -18.54 6.32 16.60
C ILE A 82 -18.23 5.11 17.47
N LYS A 83 -18.95 4.00 17.29
CA LYS A 83 -18.60 2.74 17.95
C LYS A 83 -17.28 2.24 17.35
N ASN A 84 -16.26 2.06 18.19
CA ASN A 84 -14.97 1.54 17.76
C ASN A 84 -15.07 0.03 17.54
N TYR A 85 -14.16 -0.48 16.72
CA TYR A 85 -14.03 -1.91 16.49
C TYR A 85 -13.35 -2.59 17.69
N LEU A 86 -13.98 -3.60 18.26
CA LEU A 86 -13.32 -4.59 19.11
C LEU A 86 -13.03 -5.80 18.21
N GLY A 87 -11.80 -6.31 18.23
CA GLY A 87 -11.22 -7.27 17.25
C GLY A 87 -11.96 -8.58 16.96
N GLN A 88 -13.21 -8.75 17.39
CA GLN A 88 -14.04 -9.94 17.18
C GLN A 88 -15.28 -9.71 16.28
N GLU A 89 -15.64 -8.47 15.89
CA GLU A 89 -16.86 -8.21 15.09
C GLU A 89 -16.63 -8.31 13.56
N GLY A 90 -16.18 -9.45 13.02
CA GLY A 90 -16.12 -9.78 11.56
C GLY A 90 -16.19 -8.67 10.48
N PHE A 91 -15.29 -7.68 10.49
CA PHE A 91 -15.12 -6.66 9.45
C PHE A 91 -13.62 -6.32 9.40
N PHE A 92 -12.94 -6.78 8.34
CA PHE A 92 -11.51 -6.58 8.04
C PHE A 92 -10.61 -6.35 9.28
N SER A 93 -10.56 -7.34 10.17
CA SER A 93 -9.58 -7.41 11.26
C SER A 93 -8.17 -7.77 10.78
N ASN A 94 -7.92 -7.77 9.47
CA ASN A 94 -6.60 -8.04 8.93
C ASN A 94 -6.03 -6.72 8.43
N ASP A 95 -5.29 -6.06 9.31
CA ASP A 95 -4.04 -5.45 8.94
C ASP A 95 -4.10 -4.58 7.66
N ILE A 96 -4.82 -3.47 7.74
CA ILE A 96 -4.12 -2.24 7.33
C ILE A 96 -3.12 -2.02 8.45
N ASN A 97 -2.04 -2.81 8.41
CA ASN A 97 -0.80 -2.44 9.02
C ASN A 97 -0.52 -1.08 8.40
N GLN A 98 -0.85 -0.03 9.17
CA GLN A 98 0.01 1.13 9.18
C GLN A 98 1.45 0.57 9.13
N PRO A 99 2.40 1.22 8.46
CA PRO A 99 3.80 0.79 8.49
C PRO A 99 4.44 0.68 9.91
N PHE A 100 3.63 0.70 10.98
CA PHE A 100 3.98 0.91 12.37
C PHE A 100 3.21 0.00 13.37
N SER A 101 2.61 -1.13 12.97
CA SER A 101 1.85 -1.98 13.92
C SER A 101 2.71 -2.86 14.85
N CYS A 102 4.04 -2.86 14.72
CA CYS A 102 4.91 -3.29 15.79
C CYS A 102 5.07 -2.12 16.78
N LEU A 103 4.84 -2.37 18.08
CA LEU A 103 5.01 -1.47 19.22
C LEU A 103 6.41 -0.82 19.28
N VAL A 104 6.71 0.08 18.36
CA VAL A 104 7.81 1.03 18.44
C VAL A 104 7.17 2.32 18.95
N PRO A 105 7.58 2.86 20.11
CA PRO A 105 7.10 4.16 20.54
C PRO A 105 7.38 5.16 19.43
N MET A 106 6.32 5.65 18.80
CA MET A 106 6.42 6.62 17.71
C MET A 106 7.06 7.87 18.30
N VAL A 107 8.28 8.19 17.83
CA VAL A 107 8.88 9.49 18.13
C VAL A 107 8.11 10.50 17.29
N ILE A 108 7.03 11.04 17.85
CA ILE A 108 6.26 12.11 17.23
C ILE A 108 7.18 13.33 17.14
N ASP A 109 7.47 13.75 15.92
CA ASP A 109 8.23 14.96 15.69
C ASP A 109 7.35 16.16 16.00
N ILE A 110 7.57 16.79 17.16
CA ILE A 110 6.79 17.95 17.61
C ILE A 110 6.80 19.13 16.64
N SER A 111 7.72 19.17 15.67
CA SER A 111 7.76 20.20 14.64
C SER A 111 6.78 19.96 13.47
N LYS A 112 6.18 18.78 13.41
CA LYS A 112 5.27 18.36 12.34
C LYS A 112 3.82 18.40 12.77
N HIS A 113 2.94 18.59 11.80
CA HIS A 113 1.50 18.48 11.99
C HIS A 113 1.05 17.06 11.67
N TYR A 114 0.18 16.53 12.54
CA TYR A 114 -0.39 15.20 12.42
C TYR A 114 -1.89 15.29 12.54
N GLN A 115 -2.57 14.39 11.84
CA GLN A 115 -4.02 14.27 11.94
C GLN A 115 -4.53 12.85 11.85
N ASP A 116 -5.70 12.64 12.43
CA ASP A 116 -6.37 11.34 12.41
C ASP A 116 -7.48 11.33 11.37
N ILE A 117 -7.50 10.30 10.53
CA ILE A 117 -8.50 10.09 9.50
C ILE A 117 -9.41 8.94 9.92
N PHE A 118 -10.70 9.21 10.04
CA PHE A 118 -11.72 8.26 10.43
C PHE A 118 -12.59 7.88 9.23
N PHE A 119 -12.74 6.58 9.03
CA PHE A 119 -13.60 5.97 8.02
C PHE A 119 -14.83 5.41 8.73
N ILE A 120 -16.00 5.97 8.44
CA ILE A 120 -17.21 5.80 9.24
C ILE A 120 -18.33 5.28 8.36
N LYS A 121 -19.02 4.24 8.84
CA LYS A 121 -20.22 3.69 8.23
C LYS A 121 -21.43 3.88 9.14
N LYS A 122 -22.58 4.20 8.57
CA LYS A 122 -23.84 4.35 9.29
C LYS A 122 -24.70 3.09 9.09
N GLU A 123 -24.87 2.31 10.13
CA GLU A 123 -25.67 1.08 10.11
C GLU A 123 -26.76 1.13 11.18
N LYS A 124 -28.02 0.88 10.79
CA LYS A 124 -29.17 0.81 11.74
C LYS A 124 -29.25 2.03 12.69
N GLY A 125 -28.90 3.21 12.19
CA GLY A 125 -28.92 4.46 12.97
C GLY A 125 -27.68 4.73 13.82
N GLN A 126 -26.72 3.81 13.89
CA GLN A 126 -25.46 3.95 14.62
C GLN A 126 -24.30 4.24 13.67
N TYR A 127 -23.32 5.02 14.13
CA TYR A 127 -22.05 5.24 13.42
C TYR A 127 -21.02 4.24 13.94
N LYS A 128 -20.37 3.52 13.03
CA LYS A 128 -19.35 2.53 13.33
C LYS A 128 -18.05 2.88 12.61
N GLN A 129 -16.93 2.65 13.30
CA GLN A 129 -15.61 2.79 12.71
C GLN A 129 -15.35 1.61 11.78
N VAL A 130 -14.93 1.90 10.55
CA VAL A 130 -14.43 0.91 9.58
C VAL A 130 -12.91 0.84 9.65
N LEU A 131 -12.25 2.01 9.73
CA LEU A 131 -10.80 2.16 9.82
C LEU A 131 -10.49 3.49 10.50
N THR A 132 -9.37 3.54 11.21
CA THR A 132 -8.73 4.79 11.63
C THR A 132 -7.27 4.78 11.21
N LEU A 133 -6.85 5.85 10.54
CA LEU A 133 -5.45 6.15 10.29
C LEU A 133 -5.05 7.21 11.29
N SER A 134 -4.25 6.82 12.28
CA SER A 134 -3.83 7.71 13.37
C SER A 134 -2.47 8.33 13.09
N ASN A 135 -2.25 9.54 13.59
CA ASN A 135 -1.00 10.28 13.50
C ASN A 135 -0.48 10.40 12.06
N VAL A 136 -1.36 10.72 11.12
CA VAL A 136 -1.01 10.89 9.71
C VAL A 136 -0.33 12.24 9.53
N GLU A 137 0.96 12.23 9.16
CA GLU A 137 1.70 13.44 8.78
C GLU A 137 1.11 14.08 7.52
N ASP A 138 1.19 15.42 7.40
CA ASP A 138 0.64 16.20 6.29
C ASP A 138 0.94 15.66 4.87
N ALA A 139 2.18 15.24 4.60
CA ALA A 139 2.54 14.72 3.28
C ALA A 139 1.75 13.45 2.94
N LEU A 140 1.62 12.54 3.91
CA LEU A 140 0.86 11.31 3.78
C LEU A 140 -0.65 11.60 3.74
N PHE A 141 -1.12 12.59 4.50
CA PHE A 141 -2.49 13.05 4.45
C PHE A 141 -2.88 13.55 3.06
N GLN A 142 -2.04 14.35 2.39
CA GLN A 142 -2.34 14.80 1.02
C GLN A 142 -2.45 13.62 0.05
N ALA A 143 -1.61 12.59 0.21
CA ALA A 143 -1.70 11.36 -0.59
C ALA A 143 -3.04 10.64 -0.36
N TYR A 144 -3.43 10.40 0.89
CA TYR A 144 -4.72 9.79 1.22
C TYR A 144 -5.90 10.63 0.75
N LYS A 145 -5.87 11.95 0.95
CA LYS A 145 -6.89 12.87 0.46
C LYS A 145 -7.10 12.74 -1.05
N LYS A 146 -6.01 12.70 -1.83
CA LYS A 146 -6.07 12.50 -3.28
C LYS A 146 -6.75 11.17 -3.62
N GLN A 147 -6.34 10.08 -2.97
CA GLN A 147 -6.91 8.74 -3.19
C GLN A 147 -8.40 8.64 -2.84
N ILE A 148 -8.80 9.18 -1.69
CA ILE A 148 -10.19 9.18 -1.21
C ILE A 148 -11.09 9.98 -2.16
N THR A 149 -10.63 11.16 -2.56
CA THR A 149 -11.39 12.06 -3.43
C THR A 149 -11.55 11.47 -4.82
N SER A 150 -10.47 10.98 -5.43
CA SER A 150 -10.54 10.35 -6.76
C SER A 150 -11.42 9.11 -6.74
N SER A 151 -11.29 8.25 -5.71
CA SER A 151 -12.13 7.07 -5.56
C SER A 151 -13.62 7.37 -5.40
N SER A 152 -13.95 8.44 -4.69
CA SER A 152 -15.33 8.87 -4.53
C SER A 152 -15.91 9.45 -5.83
N ASN A 153 -15.08 10.09 -6.67
CA ASN A 153 -15.52 10.69 -7.92
C ASN A 153 -15.92 9.64 -8.96
N PHE A 154 -15.07 8.63 -9.21
CA PHE A 154 -15.39 7.64 -10.24
C PHE A 154 -16.49 6.66 -9.85
N GLU A 155 -16.70 6.39 -8.55
CA GLU A 155 -17.78 5.52 -8.07
C GLU A 155 -19.17 5.98 -8.57
N ASN A 156 -19.36 7.29 -8.74
CA ASN A 156 -20.63 7.88 -9.15
C ASN A 156 -20.85 7.92 -10.68
N ILE A 157 -19.85 7.52 -11.48
CA ILE A 157 -19.96 7.51 -12.94
C ILE A 157 -20.98 6.45 -13.37
N LYS A 158 -22.08 6.85 -14.03
CA LYS A 158 -23.16 5.93 -14.44
C LYS A 158 -22.75 4.97 -15.55
N ASN A 159 -21.89 5.40 -16.47
CA ASN A 159 -21.40 4.56 -17.56
C ASN A 159 -20.40 3.53 -16.99
N GLU A 160 -20.76 2.25 -17.04
CA GLU A 160 -19.94 1.19 -16.43
C GLU A 160 -18.57 1.02 -17.13
N ASN A 161 -18.47 1.23 -18.45
CA ASN A 161 -17.19 1.18 -19.18
C ASN A 161 -16.27 2.34 -18.78
N GLU A 162 -16.83 3.54 -18.65
CA GLU A 162 -16.09 4.70 -18.19
C GLU A 162 -15.63 4.53 -16.74
N ARG A 163 -16.53 4.06 -15.86
CA ARG A 163 -16.21 3.75 -14.46
C ARG A 163 -15.09 2.70 -14.36
N PHE A 164 -15.16 1.64 -15.16
CA PHE A 164 -14.12 0.61 -15.23
C PHE A 164 -12.77 1.22 -15.60
N SER A 165 -12.71 1.96 -16.71
CA SER A 165 -11.49 2.60 -17.20
C SER A 165 -10.88 3.57 -16.17
N LYS A 166 -11.70 4.43 -15.55
CA LYS A 166 -11.25 5.35 -14.49
C LYS A 166 -10.78 4.64 -13.23
N THR A 167 -11.39 3.50 -12.90
CA THR A 167 -10.95 2.71 -11.76
C THR A 167 -9.62 2.00 -12.05
N LEU A 168 -9.42 1.52 -13.28
CA LEU A 168 -8.13 0.96 -13.71
C LEU A 168 -7.01 2.00 -13.65
N ASP A 169 -7.26 3.20 -14.18
CA ASP A 169 -6.32 4.32 -14.09
C ASP A 169 -5.95 4.57 -12.62
N TRP A 170 -6.94 4.58 -11.72
CA TRP A 170 -6.70 4.76 -10.29
C TRP A 170 -5.82 3.66 -9.67
N PHE A 171 -6.04 2.39 -10.01
CA PHE A 171 -5.19 1.31 -9.48
C PHE A 171 -3.73 1.54 -9.90
N ILE A 172 -3.50 1.80 -11.19
CA ILE A 172 -2.16 2.00 -11.73
C ILE A 172 -1.51 3.24 -11.13
N GLU A 173 -2.21 4.37 -11.05
CA GLU A 173 -1.71 5.63 -10.47
C GLU A 173 -1.29 5.50 -8.99
N ASN A 174 -1.78 4.48 -8.29
CA ASN A 174 -1.40 4.20 -6.90
C ASN A 174 -0.45 3.00 -6.78
N GLY A 175 0.12 2.51 -7.89
CA GLY A 175 1.08 1.41 -7.85
C GLY A 175 0.45 0.04 -7.67
N LEU A 176 -0.84 -0.13 -7.99
CA LEU A 176 -1.61 -1.34 -7.72
C LEU A 176 -2.11 -2.02 -8.99
N LEU A 177 -2.25 -3.33 -8.90
CA LEU A 177 -3.06 -4.10 -9.82
C LEU A 177 -4.50 -4.22 -9.30
N PRO A 178 -5.50 -4.32 -10.18
CA PRO A 178 -6.86 -4.61 -9.76
C PRO A 178 -6.96 -5.97 -9.07
N ASP A 179 -7.78 -6.07 -8.02
CA ASP A 179 -8.00 -7.33 -7.32
C ASP A 179 -8.96 -8.27 -8.07
N GLY A 180 -8.98 -9.54 -7.66
CA GLY A 180 -9.82 -10.56 -8.30
C GLY A 180 -11.32 -10.27 -8.22
N GLU A 181 -11.79 -9.60 -7.16
CA GLU A 181 -13.20 -9.21 -7.00
C GLU A 181 -13.60 -8.15 -8.03
N PHE A 182 -12.75 -7.14 -8.25
CA PHE A 182 -12.95 -6.11 -9.26
C PHE A 182 -13.01 -6.73 -10.66
N ILE A 183 -12.06 -7.62 -10.99
CA ILE A 183 -12.01 -8.31 -12.28
C ILE A 183 -13.28 -9.16 -12.46
N ALA A 184 -13.66 -9.94 -11.46
CA ALA A 184 -14.85 -10.78 -11.49
C ALA A 184 -16.14 -9.97 -11.71
N TYR A 185 -16.29 -8.83 -11.01
CA TYR A 185 -17.46 -7.96 -11.15
C TYR A 185 -17.60 -7.44 -12.59
N TYR A 186 -16.54 -6.88 -13.18
CA TYR A 186 -16.61 -6.34 -14.54
C TYR A 186 -16.63 -7.42 -15.63
N LYS A 187 -16.13 -8.63 -15.34
CA LYS A 187 -16.31 -9.81 -16.20
C LYS A 187 -17.77 -10.23 -16.28
N GLN A 188 -18.48 -10.28 -15.15
CA GLN A 188 -19.93 -10.58 -15.12
C GLN A 188 -20.76 -9.57 -15.91
N LYS A 189 -20.28 -8.32 -16.02
CA LYS A 189 -20.89 -7.25 -16.79
C LYS A 189 -20.54 -7.26 -18.28
N GLY A 190 -19.68 -8.18 -18.72
CA GLY A 190 -19.21 -8.25 -20.11
C GLY A 190 -18.29 -7.09 -20.52
N ILE A 191 -17.71 -6.38 -19.56
CA ILE A 191 -16.83 -5.21 -19.82
C ILE A 191 -15.37 -5.63 -19.96
N THR A 192 -14.96 -6.71 -19.30
CA THR A 192 -13.61 -7.26 -19.40
C THR A 192 -13.65 -8.79 -19.50
N THR A 193 -12.51 -9.40 -19.85
CA THR A 193 -12.34 -10.85 -19.94
C THR A 193 -11.38 -11.33 -18.85
N ASP A 194 -10.84 -12.55 -18.97
CA ASP A 194 -9.78 -13.05 -18.09
C ASP A 194 -8.47 -12.25 -18.18
N SER A 195 -8.31 -11.45 -19.23
CA SER A 195 -7.18 -10.55 -19.41
C SER A 195 -7.68 -9.12 -19.61
N ILE A 196 -7.24 -8.19 -18.76
CA ILE A 196 -7.51 -6.77 -18.96
C ILE A 196 -6.67 -6.26 -20.15
N LEU A 197 -7.33 -5.61 -21.11
CA LEU A 197 -6.65 -4.90 -22.19
C LEU A 197 -6.34 -3.48 -21.73
N TYR A 198 -5.05 -3.20 -21.51
CA TYR A 198 -4.58 -1.89 -21.10
C TYR A 198 -4.25 -1.02 -22.32
N THR A 199 -4.53 0.28 -22.19
CA THR A 199 -4.13 1.30 -23.19
C THR A 199 -2.65 1.62 -23.10
N GLU A 200 -2.08 2.21 -24.16
CA GLU A 200 -0.67 2.65 -24.14
C GLU A 200 -0.38 3.62 -22.98
N LYS A 201 -1.31 4.55 -22.73
CA LYS A 201 -1.20 5.49 -21.61
C LYS A 201 -1.11 4.76 -20.26
N GLN A 202 -1.95 3.75 -20.05
CA GLN A 202 -1.94 2.96 -18.80
C GLN A 202 -0.64 2.19 -18.62
N TYR A 203 -0.09 1.63 -19.69
CA TYR A 203 1.23 1.00 -19.67
C TYR A 203 2.35 1.99 -19.33
N GLN A 204 2.35 3.19 -19.91
CA GLN A 204 3.32 4.23 -19.61
C GLN A 204 3.21 4.71 -18.15
N THR A 205 1.99 4.88 -17.63
CA THR A 205 1.78 5.23 -16.22
C THR A 205 2.26 4.09 -15.31
N ALA A 206 1.99 2.83 -15.66
CA ALA A 206 2.47 1.69 -14.89
C ALA A 206 4.00 1.63 -14.83
N LEU A 207 4.68 1.88 -15.96
CA LEU A 207 6.14 1.96 -16.02
C LEU A 207 6.68 3.08 -15.11
N GLN A 208 6.07 4.26 -15.16
CA GLN A 208 6.47 5.37 -14.30
C GLN A 208 6.33 5.02 -12.81
N GLN A 209 5.21 4.40 -12.42
CA GLN A 209 4.97 4.02 -11.03
C GLN A 209 5.90 2.89 -10.58
N PHE A 210 6.17 1.92 -11.45
CA PHE A 210 7.17 0.88 -11.21
C PHE A 210 8.57 1.48 -10.96
N GLN A 211 9.00 2.45 -11.78
CA GLN A 211 10.27 3.15 -11.59
C GLN A 211 10.35 3.95 -10.27
N LEU A 212 9.20 4.30 -9.69
CA LEU A 212 9.10 4.92 -8.35
C LEU A 212 9.16 3.89 -7.20
N GLY A 213 9.24 2.59 -7.49
CA GLY A 213 9.31 1.52 -6.50
C GLY A 213 8.03 0.68 -6.33
N HIS A 214 6.99 0.93 -7.12
CA HIS A 214 5.75 0.13 -7.08
C HIS A 214 5.90 -1.18 -7.88
N GLU A 215 6.71 -2.09 -7.35
CA GLU A 215 7.07 -3.35 -8.02
C GLU A 215 5.89 -4.33 -8.22
N ASP A 216 4.77 -4.14 -7.52
CA ASP A 216 3.53 -4.91 -7.73
C ASP A 216 3.02 -4.80 -9.19
N LEU A 217 3.37 -3.72 -9.90
CA LEU A 217 3.03 -3.51 -11.31
C LEU A 217 3.91 -4.31 -12.29
N LEU A 218 4.91 -5.07 -11.81
CA LEU A 218 5.86 -5.81 -12.65
C LEU A 218 5.15 -6.68 -13.69
N SER A 219 4.12 -7.44 -13.28
CA SER A 219 3.41 -8.36 -14.18
C SER A 219 2.71 -7.66 -15.34
N LEU A 220 2.35 -6.38 -15.16
CA LEU A 220 1.75 -5.55 -16.21
C LEU A 220 2.80 -5.06 -17.21
N ILE A 221 4.00 -4.70 -16.75
CA ILE A 221 5.00 -4.03 -17.60
C ILE A 221 6.07 -4.95 -18.17
N LYS A 222 6.38 -6.09 -17.51
CA LYS A 222 7.55 -6.94 -17.81
C LYS A 222 7.63 -7.37 -19.27
N LYS A 223 6.50 -7.75 -19.87
CA LYS A 223 6.46 -8.18 -21.27
C LYS A 223 6.58 -7.02 -22.27
N LYS A 224 6.12 -5.82 -21.89
CA LYS A 224 6.03 -4.68 -22.79
C LYS A 224 7.28 -3.80 -22.76
N TYR A 225 7.90 -3.66 -21.59
CA TYR A 225 9.08 -2.84 -21.33
C TYR A 225 10.20 -3.67 -20.68
N PRO A 226 10.68 -4.75 -21.34
CA PRO A 226 11.63 -5.69 -20.74
C PRO A 226 12.98 -5.04 -20.43
N GLU A 227 13.45 -4.13 -21.30
CA GLU A 227 14.74 -3.44 -21.10
C GLU A 227 14.69 -2.46 -19.93
N GLU A 228 13.58 -1.74 -19.77
CA GLU A 228 13.39 -0.80 -18.67
C GLU A 228 13.29 -1.52 -17.32
N VAL A 229 12.61 -2.67 -17.28
CA VAL A 229 12.58 -3.56 -16.11
C VAL A 229 13.97 -4.09 -15.79
N LYS A 230 14.71 -4.54 -16.81
CA LYS A 230 16.09 -4.99 -16.67
C LYS A 230 16.99 -3.91 -16.11
N GLN A 231 16.91 -2.69 -16.64
CA GLN A 231 17.68 -1.56 -16.17
C GLN A 231 17.35 -1.22 -14.71
N TYR A 232 16.06 -1.19 -14.35
CA TYR A 232 15.60 -0.92 -12.98
C TYR A 232 16.23 -1.89 -11.97
N TYR A 233 16.05 -3.20 -12.16
CA TYR A 233 16.55 -4.19 -11.21
C TYR A 233 18.08 -4.32 -11.23
N THR A 234 18.72 -4.14 -12.38
CA THR A 234 20.18 -4.07 -12.48
C THR A 234 20.71 -2.90 -11.65
N GLN A 235 20.07 -1.73 -11.72
CA GLN A 235 20.45 -0.58 -10.92
C GLN A 235 20.21 -0.83 -9.43
N LYS A 236 19.05 -1.37 -9.05
CA LYS A 236 18.75 -1.74 -7.65
C LYS A 236 19.81 -2.67 -7.06
N MET A 237 20.24 -3.68 -7.81
CA MET A 237 21.32 -4.60 -7.40
C MET A 237 22.69 -3.90 -7.28
N LYS A 238 23.03 -3.00 -8.21
CA LYS A 238 24.25 -2.17 -8.13
C LYS A 238 24.24 -1.28 -6.89
N ASP A 239 23.11 -0.66 -6.57
CA ASP A 239 22.98 0.22 -5.41
C ASP A 239 23.19 -0.57 -4.11
N ILE A 240 22.67 -1.80 -4.03
CA ILE A 240 22.91 -2.68 -2.88
C ILE A 240 24.40 -3.08 -2.77
N LEU A 241 25.08 -3.35 -3.88
CA LEU A 241 26.53 -3.67 -3.90
C LEU A 241 27.42 -2.52 -3.42
N LEU A 242 26.93 -1.27 -3.45
CA LEU A 242 27.66 -0.10 -2.96
C LEU A 242 27.55 0.06 -1.43
N ILE A 243 26.69 -0.70 -0.76
CA ILE A 243 26.57 -0.69 0.71
C ILE A 243 27.80 -1.37 1.30
N GLU A 244 28.53 -0.65 2.15
CA GLU A 244 29.78 -1.14 2.76
C GLU A 244 29.54 -2.35 3.67
N GLU A 245 28.46 -2.30 4.47
CA GLU A 245 28.03 -3.38 5.35
C GLU A 245 26.57 -3.75 5.08
N PRO A 246 26.29 -4.62 4.09
CA PRO A 246 24.93 -5.07 3.83
C PRO A 246 24.39 -5.91 4.98
N ASP A 247 23.11 -5.72 5.30
CA ASP A 247 22.37 -6.53 6.25
C ASP A 247 21.53 -7.62 5.56
N TYR A 248 20.83 -8.43 6.35
CA TYR A 248 19.93 -9.47 5.84
C TYR A 248 18.90 -8.93 4.83
N ASN A 249 18.31 -7.75 5.09
CA ASN A 249 17.30 -7.16 4.22
C ASN A 249 17.90 -6.77 2.88
N ASN A 250 19.14 -6.28 2.87
CA ASN A 250 19.87 -5.96 1.64
C ASN A 250 20.08 -7.21 0.78
N TYR A 251 20.50 -8.32 1.38
CA TYR A 251 20.66 -9.59 0.66
C TYR A 251 19.33 -10.14 0.13
N TYR A 252 18.27 -10.03 0.91
CA TYR A 252 16.93 -10.44 0.52
C TYR A 252 16.36 -9.61 -0.64
N GLU A 253 16.53 -8.29 -0.62
CA GLU A 253 16.11 -7.40 -1.70
C GLU A 253 16.93 -7.60 -2.98
N PHE A 254 18.21 -7.99 -2.86
CA PHE A 254 19.04 -8.38 -4.01
C PHE A 254 18.52 -9.67 -4.65
N ASP A 255 18.23 -10.69 -3.85
CA ASP A 255 17.67 -11.97 -4.32
C ASP A 255 16.32 -11.79 -5.01
N LYS A 256 15.44 -10.95 -4.46
CA LYS A 256 14.19 -10.55 -5.13
C LYS A 256 14.42 -9.89 -6.49
N ALA A 257 15.39 -8.99 -6.60
CA ALA A 257 15.70 -8.32 -7.85
C ALA A 257 16.21 -9.30 -8.92
N ILE A 258 17.06 -10.26 -8.55
CA ILE A 258 17.49 -11.36 -9.43
C ILE A 258 16.28 -12.19 -9.86
N SER A 259 15.44 -12.58 -8.91
CA SER A 259 14.25 -13.38 -9.15
C SER A 259 13.28 -12.71 -10.12
N ALA A 260 13.09 -11.40 -10.02
CA ALA A 260 12.22 -10.65 -10.91
C ALA A 260 12.70 -10.66 -12.38
N LEU A 261 14.02 -10.65 -12.60
CA LEU A 261 14.62 -10.68 -13.95
C LEU A 261 14.68 -12.08 -14.55
N THR A 262 15.02 -13.07 -13.73
CA THR A 262 15.35 -14.43 -14.18
C THR A 262 14.19 -15.41 -14.02
N ASP A 263 13.06 -14.96 -13.45
CA ASP A 263 12.00 -15.82 -12.92
C ASP A 263 12.62 -16.92 -12.05
N SER A 264 13.53 -16.50 -11.15
CA SER A 264 14.42 -17.27 -10.27
C SER A 264 15.04 -18.54 -10.87
N PHE A 265 15.56 -18.51 -12.11
CA PHE A 265 16.13 -19.73 -12.71
C PHE A 265 15.18 -20.96 -12.62
N ASN A 266 13.85 -20.75 -12.44
CA ASN A 266 12.89 -21.63 -11.74
C ASN A 266 12.43 -22.87 -12.52
N SER A 267 13.35 -23.55 -13.20
CA SER A 267 13.11 -24.94 -13.58
C SER A 267 14.23 -25.88 -13.15
N ASP A 268 15.38 -25.34 -12.74
CA ASP A 268 16.52 -26.15 -12.34
C ASP A 268 17.05 -25.74 -10.96
N THR A 269 16.51 -26.37 -9.93
CA THR A 269 16.97 -26.24 -8.54
C THR A 269 18.38 -26.79 -8.32
N SER A 270 18.98 -27.42 -9.34
CA SER A 270 20.38 -27.86 -9.34
C SER A 270 21.33 -26.90 -10.04
N SER A 271 20.83 -25.82 -10.63
CA SER A 271 21.67 -24.80 -11.25
C SER A 271 22.55 -24.11 -10.19
N ALA A 272 23.82 -23.88 -10.55
CA ALA A 272 24.77 -23.20 -9.67
C ALA A 272 24.25 -21.82 -9.25
N ASP A 273 23.58 -21.10 -10.14
CA ASP A 273 23.05 -19.77 -9.85
C ASP A 273 21.87 -19.78 -8.86
N TYR A 274 21.01 -20.82 -8.90
CA TYR A 274 19.97 -21.03 -7.88
C TYR A 274 20.56 -21.31 -6.49
N ILE A 275 21.61 -22.12 -6.42
CA ILE A 275 22.32 -22.42 -5.16
C ILE A 275 22.97 -21.15 -4.61
N LEU A 276 23.54 -20.32 -5.48
CA LEU A 276 24.19 -19.05 -5.13
C LEU A 276 23.17 -18.01 -4.66
N CYS A 277 21.97 -17.92 -5.26
CA CYS A 277 20.88 -17.08 -4.73
C CYS A 277 20.52 -17.46 -3.29
N ASN A 278 20.33 -18.75 -3.01
CA ASN A 278 20.01 -19.24 -1.67
C ASN A 278 21.15 -19.01 -0.66
N ALA A 279 22.41 -18.92 -1.12
CA ALA A 279 23.55 -18.64 -0.26
C ALA A 279 23.53 -17.20 0.31
N LEU A 280 22.89 -16.24 -0.37
CA LEU A 280 22.83 -14.84 0.06
C LEU A 280 22.05 -14.65 1.38
N THR A 281 20.98 -15.41 1.58
CA THR A 281 20.13 -15.35 2.78
C THR A 281 20.53 -16.37 3.86
N SER A 282 21.50 -17.24 3.57
CA SER A 282 22.04 -18.22 4.52
C SER A 282 23.02 -17.60 5.52
N GLU A 283 22.98 -18.06 6.78
CA GLU A 283 23.95 -17.69 7.81
C GLU A 283 25.32 -18.35 7.62
N LYS A 284 25.42 -19.34 6.71
CA LYS A 284 26.65 -20.13 6.51
C LYS A 284 27.78 -19.38 5.81
N PHE A 285 27.48 -18.28 5.12
CA PHE A 285 28.45 -17.53 4.33
C PHE A 285 28.76 -16.19 5.00
N GLU A 286 30.04 -15.83 5.03
CA GLU A 286 30.49 -14.54 5.56
C GLU A 286 30.21 -13.39 4.58
N LYS A 287 30.24 -12.15 5.09
CA LYS A 287 29.94 -10.94 4.30
C LYS A 287 30.77 -10.83 3.02
N TYR A 288 32.06 -11.19 3.08
CA TYR A 288 32.97 -11.13 1.94
C TYR A 288 32.57 -12.12 0.84
N GLU A 289 32.23 -13.37 1.22
CA GLU A 289 31.80 -14.41 0.29
C GLU A 289 30.48 -14.03 -0.38
N LYS A 290 29.53 -13.44 0.36
CA LYS A 290 28.26 -12.95 -0.19
C LYS A 290 28.45 -11.85 -1.23
N ARG A 291 29.47 -11.00 -1.08
CA ARG A 291 29.76 -9.93 -2.05
C ARG A 291 30.19 -10.51 -3.40
N ASP A 292 31.07 -11.50 -3.41
CA ASP A 292 31.52 -12.16 -4.64
C ASP A 292 30.35 -12.87 -5.34
N ILE A 293 29.47 -13.50 -4.56
CA ILE A 293 28.24 -14.11 -5.06
C ILE A 293 27.34 -13.06 -5.74
N MET A 294 27.11 -11.91 -5.09
CA MET A 294 26.30 -10.83 -5.67
C MET A 294 26.92 -10.26 -6.96
N VAL A 295 28.24 -10.11 -7.03
CA VAL A 295 28.94 -9.63 -8.25
C VAL A 295 28.73 -10.62 -9.41
N HIS A 296 28.87 -11.92 -9.15
CA HIS A 296 28.60 -12.96 -10.14
C HIS A 296 27.14 -12.92 -10.62
N LEU A 297 26.19 -12.92 -9.69
CA LEU A 297 24.75 -12.92 -10.02
C LEU A 297 24.30 -11.68 -10.78
N LEU A 298 24.84 -10.50 -10.44
CA LEU A 298 24.58 -9.26 -11.20
C LEU A 298 25.04 -9.39 -12.64
N LYS A 299 26.21 -10.00 -12.89
CA LYS A 299 26.71 -10.23 -14.24
C LYS A 299 25.78 -11.15 -15.02
N VAL A 300 25.39 -12.28 -14.43
CA VAL A 300 24.46 -13.24 -15.04
C VAL A 300 23.14 -12.56 -15.40
N ALA A 301 22.53 -11.81 -14.47
CA ALA A 301 21.28 -11.09 -14.72
C ALA A 301 21.40 -10.01 -15.79
N SER A 302 22.56 -9.32 -15.87
CA SER A 302 22.81 -8.31 -16.90
C SER A 302 22.94 -8.91 -18.30
N GLU A 303 23.38 -10.16 -18.40
CA GLU A 303 23.56 -10.89 -19.67
C GLU A 303 22.32 -11.74 -20.04
N TRP A 304 21.37 -11.89 -19.13
CA TRP A 304 20.13 -12.66 -19.30
C TRP A 304 19.25 -12.09 -20.43
N LYS A 305 18.67 -12.98 -21.24
CA LYS A 305 17.85 -12.66 -22.42
C LYS A 305 16.38 -12.97 -22.19
#